data_AF-J9RHL0-F1
#
_entry.id   AF-J9RHL0-F1
#
_cell.length_a   1.000
_cell.length_b   1.000
_cell.length_c   1.000
_cell.angle_alpha   90.00
_cell.angle_beta   90.00
_cell.angle_gamma   90.00
#
_symmetry.space_group_name_H-M   'P 1'
#
loop_
_entity.id
_entity.type
_entity.pdbx_description
1 polymer ?
#
loop_
_entity_poly.entity_id
_entity_poly.type
_entity_poly.pdbx_seq_one_letter_code
_entity_poly.pdbx_strand_id
1 'polypeptide(L)' 'VTYFKCGGVSLGVGMQHHAADGFSGLHFVNTWSDMARGLDLTIPPFIDRTLL' A
#
# COMPACT_ATOMS: atom_id res chain seq x y z
N VAL A 1 5.20 -7.19 -9.48
CA VAL A 1 4.02 -7.39 -10.35
C VAL A 1 4.32 -8.55 -11.28
N THR A 2 3.39 -9.49 -11.42
CA THR A 2 3.50 -10.65 -12.32
C THR A 2 2.31 -10.65 -13.27
N TYR A 3 2.58 -10.70 -14.57
CA TYR A 3 1.55 -10.78 -15.61
C TYR A 3 1.40 -12.22 -16.09
N PHE A 4 0.16 -12.68 -16.20
CA PHE A 4 -0.18 -14.01 -16.72
C PHE A 4 -0.53 -13.93 -18.21
N LYS A 5 -0.35 -15.03 -18.94
CA LYS A 5 -0.64 -15.11 -20.39
C LYS A 5 -2.10 -14.80 -20.76
N CYS A 6 -3.04 -14.97 -19.82
CA CYS A 6 -4.46 -14.66 -20.01
C CYS A 6 -4.82 -13.17 -19.81
N GLY A 7 -3.84 -12.31 -19.51
CA GLY A 7 -4.06 -10.90 -19.17
C GLY A 7 -4.35 -10.65 -17.69
N GLY A 8 -4.48 -11.70 -16.87
CA GLY A 8 -4.53 -11.57 -15.41
C GLY A 8 -3.24 -11.00 -14.82
N VAL A 9 -3.32 -10.38 -13.65
CA VAL A 9 -2.18 -9.77 -12.95
C VAL A 9 -2.16 -10.21 -11.48
N SER A 10 -0.98 -10.46 -10.94
CA SER A 10 -0.74 -10.63 -9.50
C SER A 10 0.22 -9.57 -8.98
N LEU A 11 -0.09 -9.04 -7.79
CA LEU A 11 0.71 -8.06 -7.07
C LEU A 11 1.15 -8.67 -5.74
N GLY A 12 2.43 -9.00 -5.63
CA GLY A 12 3.06 -9.34 -4.37
C GLY A 12 3.59 -8.09 -3.67
N VAL A 13 3.31 -7.96 -2.37
CA VAL A 13 3.81 -6.87 -1.52
C VAL A 13 4.62 -7.47 -0.38
N GLY A 14 5.88 -7.08 -0.27
CA GLY A 14 6.71 -7.36 0.90
C GLY A 14 6.92 -6.06 1.67
N MET A 15 6.62 -6.06 2.96
CA MET A 15 6.87 -4.92 3.85
C MET A 15 7.72 -5.36 5.03
N GLN A 16 8.61 -4.48 5.49
CA GLN A 16 9.32 -4.68 6.74
C GLN A 16 8.33 -4.39 7.89
N HIS A 17 7.97 -5.42 8.66
CA HIS A 17 6.85 -5.33 9.61
C HIS A 17 7.16 -4.54 10.90
N HIS A 18 8.42 -4.19 11.15
CA HIS A 18 8.77 -3.26 12.23
C HIS A 18 8.43 -1.81 11.85
N ALA A 19 8.35 -1.50 10.55
CA ALA A 19 8.05 -0.16 10.07
C ALA A 19 6.55 0.15 10.04
N ALA A 20 5.69 -0.87 9.94
CA ALA A 20 4.25 -0.75 9.83
C ALA A 20 3.56 -2.05 10.26
N ASP A 21 2.39 -1.93 10.87
CA ASP A 21 1.51 -3.08 11.12
C ASP A 21 0.70 -3.45 9.88
N GLY A 22 -0.09 -4.54 9.97
CA GLY A 22 -0.90 -5.01 8.85
C GLY A 22 -1.96 -3.99 8.40
N PHE A 23 -2.53 -3.21 9.32
CA PHE A 23 -3.55 -2.21 9.00
C PHE A 23 -2.95 -1.05 8.21
N SER A 24 -1.81 -0.53 8.67
CA SER A 24 -1.05 0.51 7.99
C SER A 24 -0.57 0.04 6.60
N GLY A 25 -0.14 -1.21 6.49
CA GLY A 25 0.23 -1.81 5.21
C GLY A 25 -0.94 -1.95 4.23
N LEU A 26 -2.14 -2.36 4.70
CA LEU A 26 -3.33 -2.42 3.87
C LEU A 26 -3.85 -1.02 3.50
N HIS A 27 -3.78 -0.06 4.42
CA HIS A 27 -4.05 1.34 4.11
C HIS A 27 -3.18 1.82 2.96
N PHE A 28 -1.87 1.56 3.01
CA PHE A 28 -0.95 1.87 1.91
C PHE A 28 -1.37 1.23 0.58
N VAL A 29 -1.72 -0.07 0.56
CA VAL A 29 -2.15 -0.75 -0.68
C VAL A 29 -3.43 -0.14 -1.25
N ASN A 30 -4.41 0.18 -0.40
CA ASN A 30 -5.66 0.80 -0.84
C ASN A 30 -5.43 2.22 -1.37
N THR A 31 -4.68 3.05 -0.64
CA THR A 31 -4.32 4.40 -1.09
C THR A 31 -3.55 4.38 -2.40
N TRP A 32 -2.61 3.44 -2.57
CA TRP A 32 -1.90 3.27 -3.84
C TRP A 32 -2.87 2.93 -4.99
N SER A 33 -3.83 2.05 -4.75
CA SER A 33 -4.90 1.72 -5.71
C SER A 33 -5.78 2.94 -6.06
N ASP A 34 -6.12 3.77 -5.09
CA ASP A 34 -6.88 5.01 -5.29
C ASP A 34 -6.13 5.99 -6.20
N MET A 35 -4.85 6.25 -5.88
CA MET A 35 -4.00 7.13 -6.67
C MET A 35 -3.82 6.61 -8.10
N ALA A 36 -3.64 5.29 -8.27
CA ALA A 36 -3.55 4.67 -9.60
C ALA A 36 -4.84 4.81 -10.44
N ARG A 37 -6.00 5.03 -9.79
CA ARG A 37 -7.29 5.33 -10.42
C ARG A 37 -7.54 6.84 -10.61
N GLY A 38 -6.57 7.68 -10.25
CA GLY A 38 -6.68 9.15 -10.36
C GLY A 38 -7.49 9.79 -9.23
N LEU A 39 -7.65 9.11 -8.10
CA LEU A 39 -8.28 9.68 -6.90
C LEU A 39 -7.22 10.34 -6.01
N ASP A 40 -7.62 11.39 -5.31
CA ASP A 40 -6.75 12.09 -4.36
C ASP A 40 -6.54 11.31 -3.07
N LEU A 41 -5.44 11.64 -2.37
CA LEU A 41 -5.16 11.14 -1.03
C LEU A 41 -6.17 11.74 -0.03
N THR A 42 -7.18 10.96 0.33
CA THR A 42 -8.24 11.41 1.24
C THR A 42 -7.84 11.32 2.72
N ILE A 43 -7.04 10.31 3.08
CA ILE A 43 -6.57 10.07 4.45
C ILE A 43 -5.03 10.02 4.42
N PRO A 44 -4.35 11.09 4.84
CA PRO A 44 -2.88 11.07 4.89
C PRO A 44 -2.40 10.12 6.00
N PRO A 45 -1.31 9.37 5.76
CA PRO A 45 -0.69 8.60 6.83
C PRO A 45 -0.13 9.55 7.90
N PHE A 46 -0.25 9.17 9.16
CA PHE A 46 0.40 9.88 10.26
C PHE A 46 1.65 9.12 10.69
N ILE A 47 2.82 9.75 10.55
CA ILE A 47 4.12 9.15 10.88
C ILE A 47 4.81 10.06 11.90
N ASP A 48 4.49 9.86 13.16
CA ASP A 48 5.25 10.42 14.29
C ASP A 48 6.01 9.29 14.97
N ARG A 49 7.34 9.36 14.91
CA ARG A 49 8.25 8.38 15.51
C ARG A 49 9.03 8.95 16.69
N THR A 50 8.60 10.08 17.25
CA THR A 50 9.30 10.78 18.33
C THR A 50 9.37 9.97 19.63
N LEU A 51 8.61 8.87 19.73
CA LEU A 51 8.62 7.93 20.86
C LEU A 51 9.56 6.72 20.66
N LEU A 52 10.35 6.69 19.57
CA LEU A 52 11.41 5.67 19.34
C LEU A 52 12.78 6.18 19.77
#